data_AF-A0A1V4ZCL6-F1
#
_entry.id   AF-A0A1V4ZCL6-F1
#
_cell.length_a   1.000
_cell.length_b   1.000
_cell.length_c   1.000
_cell.angle_alpha   90.00
_cell.angle_beta   90.00
_cell.angle_gamma   90.00
#
_symmetry.space_group_name_H-M   'P 1'
#
loop_
_entity.id
_entity.type
_entity.pdbx_description
1 polymer ?
#
loop_
_entity_poly.entity_id
_entity_poly.type
_entity_poly.pdbx_seq_one_letter_code
_entity_poly.pdbx_strand_id
1 'polypeptide(L)'
;MERLKIDVRKVLGLLLSIVVMGEGAFLIWYARPAIIEGIGGILARTVSMAGAGLFVLGLLMFLYWLLKDMSFVKDRKLVAKVLNVLGGIASAALVVIGLSVTMSAREVSFQHGYTFGRAAVAVLGSQLILVSFPALILYMKGREPIKNLVTFLGGVLGSTGLIAFGAIIIGVASPFTADFIKDVGAGKMTLLGLFLIITGGLGLAAWMLIGSKWMEGRKRRILDLLLLALSAAVAIFSIYLSGAASDFKLGDFFVGKKVWMVGIAALLFMIDALAVSAWLVREKALNRRFALQVIGMLSGIVLATGGMVVFGFAGDTTIQGLGKLPHSLILMFGAQMVLLGGMGTLTWVLKDTKYFNFGFRKTALDLMMLMLMSIAVVDGLCALMIAAPTEIQGIGGILQRTMTMFGGVVAGLGLLSLATWTFRENPAMPRLKRIEFLVLLFWALMTIAGLLL
;
A
#
# COMPACT_ATOMS: atom_id res chain seq x y z
N MET A 1 11.38 32.79 18.71
CA MET A 1 11.64 31.53 17.99
C MET A 1 10.68 31.43 16.81
N GLU A 2 11.12 31.85 15.63
CA GLU A 2 10.40 31.54 14.40
C GLU A 2 10.45 30.02 14.19
N ARG A 3 9.29 29.36 14.19
CA ARG A 3 9.22 27.94 13.87
C ARG A 3 9.66 27.78 12.41
N LEU A 4 10.77 27.10 12.20
CA LEU A 4 11.25 26.66 10.89
C LEU A 4 10.09 25.98 10.15
N LYS A 5 9.49 26.69 9.17
CA LYS A 5 8.43 26.14 8.32
C LYS A 5 9.09 25.24 7.29
N ILE A 6 9.21 23.95 7.61
CA ILE A 6 9.68 22.95 6.65
C ILE A 6 8.65 22.88 5.51
N ASP A 7 9.06 23.21 4.29
CA ASP A 7 8.27 22.95 3.08
C ASP A 7 8.30 21.45 2.80
N VAL A 8 7.30 20.75 3.33
CA VAL A 8 7.10 19.31 3.16
C VAL A 8 7.18 18.88 1.70
N ARG A 9 6.68 19.71 0.78
CA ARG A 9 6.69 19.40 -0.65
C ARG A 9 8.11 19.39 -1.20
N LYS A 10 8.94 20.34 -0.77
CA LYS A 10 10.36 20.37 -1.12
C LYS A 10 11.09 19.14 -0.60
N VAL A 11 10.87 18.78 0.67
CA VAL A 11 11.51 17.61 1.28
C VAL A 11 11.14 16.33 0.53
N LEU A 12 9.86 16.12 0.23
CA LEU A 12 9.42 14.98 -0.57
C LEU A 12 10.06 14.94 -1.96
N GLY A 13 10.07 16.08 -2.65
CA GLY A 13 10.68 16.18 -3.98
C GLY A 13 12.16 15.81 -3.97
N LEU A 14 12.91 16.30 -2.98
CA LEU A 14 14.32 15.97 -2.78
C LEU A 14 14.50 14.47 -2.49
N LEU A 15 13.73 13.90 -1.57
CA LEU A 15 13.81 12.48 -1.22
C LEU A 15 13.52 11.57 -2.42
N LEU A 16 12.45 11.84 -3.17
CA LEU A 16 12.12 11.06 -4.37
C LEU A 16 13.24 11.15 -5.42
N SER A 17 13.83 12.33 -5.59
CA SER A 17 14.95 12.53 -6.52
C SER A 17 16.20 11.75 -6.10
N ILE A 18 16.53 11.73 -4.80
CA ILE A 18 17.63 10.94 -4.24
C ILE A 18 17.41 9.45 -4.45
N VAL A 19 16.17 8.95 -4.25
CA VAL A 19 15.84 7.54 -4.52
C VAL A 19 16.11 7.20 -5.99
N VAL A 20 15.62 8.01 -6.93
CA VAL A 20 15.88 7.78 -8.37
C VAL A 20 17.38 7.82 -8.68
N MET A 21 18.14 8.77 -8.12
CA MET A 21 19.61 8.80 -8.27
C MET A 21 20.26 7.52 -7.73
N GLY A 22 19.82 7.06 -6.55
CA GLY A 22 20.30 5.82 -5.93
C GLY A 22 20.07 4.60 -6.82
N GLU A 23 18.85 4.45 -7.35
CA GLU A 23 18.49 3.36 -8.29
C GLU A 23 19.35 3.41 -9.57
N GLY A 24 19.58 4.61 -10.13
CA GLY A 24 20.44 4.78 -11.29
C GLY A 24 21.90 4.40 -11.01
N ALA A 25 22.45 4.83 -9.87
CA ALA A 25 23.80 4.49 -9.45
C ALA A 25 23.96 2.98 -9.18
N PHE A 26 22.94 2.37 -8.56
CA PHE A 26 22.88 0.94 -8.31
C PHE A 26 22.92 0.13 -9.61
N LEU A 27 22.13 0.51 -10.63
CA LEU A 27 22.16 -0.11 -11.95
C LEU A 27 23.53 0.01 -12.63
N ILE A 28 24.19 1.17 -12.54
CA ILE A 28 25.54 1.35 -13.10
C ILE A 28 26.55 0.41 -12.41
N TRP A 29 26.45 0.27 -11.08
CA TRP A 29 27.34 -0.60 -10.31
C TRP A 29 27.14 -2.08 -10.67
N TYR A 30 25.88 -2.53 -10.75
CA TYR A 30 25.53 -3.91 -11.12
C TYR A 30 25.69 -4.25 -12.61
N ALA A 31 25.78 -3.26 -13.49
CA ALA A 31 26.00 -3.50 -14.91
C ALA A 31 27.39 -4.08 -15.21
N ARG A 32 28.39 -3.87 -14.33
CA ARG A 32 29.78 -4.33 -14.55
C ARG A 32 29.93 -5.86 -14.68
N PRO A 33 29.23 -6.69 -13.89
CA PRO A 33 29.26 -8.16 -14.03
C PRO A 33 28.15 -8.80 -14.90
N ALA A 34 27.27 -8.02 -15.55
CA ALA A 34 26.08 -8.58 -16.21
C ALA A 34 26.30 -8.89 -17.70
N ILE A 35 26.26 -10.17 -18.08
CA ILE A 35 25.93 -10.59 -19.45
C ILE A 35 24.50 -11.10 -19.41
N ILE A 36 23.59 -10.39 -20.08
CA ILE A 36 22.18 -10.78 -20.18
C ILE A 36 22.03 -11.69 -21.40
N GLU A 37 21.84 -12.99 -21.19
CA GLU A 37 21.59 -13.94 -22.26
C GLU A 37 20.10 -13.89 -22.69
N GLY A 38 19.84 -13.53 -23.95
CA GLY A 38 18.50 -13.41 -24.56
C GLY A 38 18.57 -12.70 -25.92
N ILE A 39 17.55 -12.87 -26.79
CA ILE A 39 17.54 -12.43 -28.21
C ILE A 39 18.14 -11.03 -28.36
N GLY A 40 19.37 -10.97 -28.88
CA GLY A 40 20.12 -9.74 -29.18
C GLY A 40 21.22 -9.36 -28.19
N GLY A 41 21.40 -10.07 -27.06
CA GLY A 41 22.48 -9.85 -26.10
C GLY A 41 22.56 -8.40 -25.62
N ILE A 42 21.74 -8.03 -24.63
CA ILE A 42 21.81 -6.68 -24.06
C ILE A 42 23.19 -6.53 -23.40
N LEU A 43 24.09 -5.80 -24.06
CA LEU A 43 25.42 -5.54 -23.53
C LEU A 43 25.33 -4.87 -22.15
N ALA A 44 26.24 -5.22 -21.24
CA ALA A 44 26.48 -4.51 -19.98
C ALA A 44 26.47 -2.98 -20.17
N ARG A 45 27.00 -2.51 -21.30
CA ARG A 45 27.02 -1.09 -21.68
C ARG A 45 25.62 -0.50 -21.76
N THR A 46 24.63 -1.21 -22.30
CA THR A 46 23.24 -0.76 -22.40
C THR A 46 22.59 -0.62 -21.03
N VAL A 47 22.79 -1.58 -20.13
CA VAL A 47 22.30 -1.50 -18.74
C VAL A 47 22.97 -0.34 -18.00
N SER A 48 24.28 -0.14 -18.19
CA SER A 48 25.01 0.98 -17.61
C SER A 48 24.53 2.34 -18.15
N MET A 49 24.18 2.41 -19.44
CA MET A 49 23.63 3.62 -20.06
C MET A 49 22.21 3.91 -19.58
N ALA A 50 21.38 2.87 -19.37
CA ALA A 50 20.07 3.02 -18.75
C ALA A 50 20.19 3.52 -17.31
N GLY A 51 21.10 2.93 -16.52
CA GLY A 51 21.40 3.38 -15.16
C GLY A 51 21.90 4.83 -15.10
N ALA A 52 22.80 5.21 -16.03
CA ALA A 52 23.28 6.58 -16.18
C ALA A 52 22.15 7.55 -16.54
N GLY A 53 21.27 7.17 -17.47
CA GLY A 53 20.08 7.95 -17.81
C GLY A 53 19.17 8.18 -16.60
N LEU A 54 18.93 7.12 -15.80
CA LEU A 54 18.12 7.19 -14.60
C LEU A 54 18.76 8.09 -13.52
N PHE A 55 20.09 7.99 -13.34
CA PHE A 55 20.85 8.85 -12.45
C PHE A 55 20.75 10.32 -12.87
N VAL A 56 20.91 10.63 -14.16
CA VAL A 56 20.80 11.99 -14.70
C VAL A 56 19.38 12.54 -14.52
N LEU A 57 18.35 11.74 -14.76
CA LEU A 57 16.95 12.15 -14.51
C LEU A 57 16.73 12.47 -13.03
N GLY A 58 17.20 11.62 -12.13
CA GLY A 58 17.15 11.87 -10.69
C GLY A 58 17.89 13.14 -10.29
N LEU A 59 19.08 13.39 -10.86
CA LEU A 59 19.87 14.60 -10.62
C LEU A 59 19.15 15.86 -11.11
N LEU A 60 18.53 15.82 -12.29
CA LEU A 60 17.74 16.94 -12.81
C LEU A 60 16.54 17.26 -11.90
N MET A 61 15.84 16.24 -11.41
CA MET A 61 14.77 16.41 -10.43
C MET A 61 15.30 16.99 -9.11
N PHE A 62 16.44 16.51 -8.63
CA PHE A 62 17.07 17.01 -7.41
C PHE A 62 17.46 18.49 -7.54
N LEU A 63 18.14 18.86 -8.62
CA LEU A 63 18.52 20.23 -8.93
C LEU A 63 17.30 21.15 -9.05
N TYR A 64 16.21 20.69 -9.68
CA TYR A 64 14.97 21.44 -9.68
C TYR A 64 14.51 21.79 -8.26
N TRP A 65 14.40 20.80 -7.37
CA TRP A 65 13.89 21.01 -6.01
C TRP A 65 14.83 21.85 -5.14
N LEU A 66 16.13 21.77 -5.42
CA LEU A 66 17.15 22.58 -4.76
C LEU A 66 17.07 24.05 -5.20
N LEU A 67 16.96 24.29 -6.50
CA LEU A 67 17.10 25.62 -7.10
C LEU A 67 15.78 26.41 -7.14
N LYS A 68 14.62 25.76 -7.13
CA LYS A 68 13.30 26.43 -7.32
C LYS A 68 12.98 27.55 -6.34
N ASP A 69 13.59 27.53 -5.14
CA ASP A 69 13.33 28.52 -4.08
C ASP A 69 14.38 29.63 -4.02
N MET A 70 15.44 29.56 -4.83
CA MET A 70 16.43 30.62 -4.90
C MET A 70 15.81 31.87 -5.50
N SER A 71 16.15 33.05 -4.96
CA SER A 71 15.64 34.36 -5.42
C SER A 71 15.75 34.51 -6.94
N PHE A 72 16.91 34.17 -7.50
CA PHE A 72 17.16 34.20 -8.94
C PHE A 72 16.12 33.44 -9.79
N VAL A 73 15.67 32.26 -9.33
CA VAL A 73 14.68 31.44 -10.03
C VAL A 73 13.27 31.95 -9.75
N LYS A 74 13.00 32.36 -8.51
CA LYS A 74 11.69 32.86 -8.08
C LYS A 74 11.28 34.15 -8.79
N ASP A 75 12.25 35.03 -9.03
CA ASP A 75 12.04 36.34 -9.67
C ASP A 75 11.86 36.20 -11.19
N ARG A 76 12.42 35.13 -11.78
CA ARG A 76 12.33 34.84 -13.22
C ARG A 76 11.21 33.83 -13.51
N LYS A 77 9.98 34.33 -13.69
CA LYS A 77 8.78 33.51 -14.00
C LYS A 77 9.00 32.50 -15.13
N LEU A 78 9.73 32.87 -16.19
CA LEU A 78 10.01 31.98 -17.33
C LEU A 78 10.94 30.82 -16.94
N VAL A 79 12.00 31.09 -16.17
CA VAL A 79 12.93 30.07 -15.68
C VAL A 79 12.20 29.08 -14.77
N ALA A 80 11.40 29.57 -13.83
CA ALA A 80 10.58 28.71 -12.97
C ALA A 80 9.58 27.85 -13.76
N LYS A 81 8.97 28.39 -14.83
CA LYS A 81 8.05 27.65 -15.70
C LYS A 81 8.77 26.55 -16.49
N VAL A 82 9.94 26.87 -17.08
CA VAL A 82 10.75 25.89 -17.82
C VAL A 82 11.22 24.77 -16.89
N LEU A 83 11.73 25.11 -15.71
CA LEU A 83 12.17 24.14 -14.69
C LEU A 83 11.03 23.21 -14.25
N ASN A 84 9.82 23.74 -14.04
CA ASN A 84 8.64 22.92 -13.73
C ASN A 84 8.30 21.94 -14.86
N VAL A 85 8.33 22.40 -16.12
CA VAL A 85 8.04 21.58 -17.29
C VAL A 85 9.08 20.48 -17.44
N LEU A 86 10.37 20.80 -17.29
CA LEU A 86 11.45 19.82 -17.36
C LEU A 86 11.33 18.75 -16.26
N GLY A 87 11.07 19.15 -15.01
CA GLY A 87 10.86 18.20 -13.92
C GLY A 87 9.62 17.32 -14.12
N GLY A 88 8.55 17.89 -14.68
CA GLY A 88 7.36 17.16 -15.09
C GLY A 88 7.64 16.13 -16.21
N ILE A 89 8.35 16.54 -17.27
CA ILE A 89 8.75 15.65 -18.37
C ILE A 89 9.66 14.53 -17.85
N ALA A 90 10.64 14.84 -17.00
CA ALA A 90 11.52 13.83 -16.40
C ALA A 90 10.72 12.79 -15.59
N SER A 91 9.77 13.24 -14.78
CA SER A 91 8.91 12.34 -14.00
C SER A 91 7.99 11.50 -14.89
N ALA A 92 7.42 12.09 -15.94
CA ALA A 92 6.59 11.37 -16.91
C ALA A 92 7.39 10.33 -17.69
N ALA A 93 8.62 10.67 -18.11
CA ALA A 93 9.53 9.73 -18.77
C ALA A 93 9.85 8.54 -17.84
N LEU A 94 10.11 8.78 -16.55
CA LEU A 94 10.34 7.69 -15.60
C LEU A 94 9.09 6.81 -15.38
N VAL A 95 7.88 7.37 -15.41
CA VAL A 95 6.64 6.57 -15.38
C VAL A 95 6.57 5.65 -16.60
N VAL A 96 6.84 6.18 -17.81
CA VAL A 96 6.84 5.38 -19.04
C VAL A 96 7.91 4.30 -18.99
N ILE A 97 9.13 4.64 -18.57
CA ILE A 97 10.24 3.67 -18.42
C ILE A 97 9.84 2.58 -17.41
N GLY A 98 9.32 2.95 -16.25
CA GLY A 98 8.87 2.01 -15.22
C GLY A 98 7.81 1.04 -15.75
N LEU A 99 6.79 1.55 -16.45
CA LEU A 99 5.76 0.73 -17.10
C LEU A 99 6.36 -0.18 -18.17
N SER A 100 7.22 0.33 -19.05
CA SER A 100 7.87 -0.46 -20.11
C SER A 100 8.73 -1.59 -19.54
N VAL A 101 9.55 -1.31 -18.53
CA VAL A 101 10.38 -2.33 -17.84
C VAL A 101 9.50 -3.37 -17.17
N THR A 102 8.43 -2.94 -16.49
CA THR A 102 7.53 -3.85 -15.79
C THR A 102 6.79 -4.77 -16.75
N MET A 103 6.17 -4.21 -17.80
CA MET A 103 5.37 -4.97 -18.76
C MET A 103 6.21 -5.83 -19.70
N SER A 104 7.48 -5.47 -19.91
CA SER A 104 8.43 -6.22 -20.74
C SER A 104 9.36 -7.10 -19.90
N ALA A 105 9.01 -7.39 -18.64
CA ALA A 105 9.86 -8.12 -17.72
C ALA A 105 10.20 -9.52 -18.28
N ARG A 106 11.50 -9.78 -18.43
CA ARG A 106 12.06 -11.07 -18.85
C ARG A 106 13.02 -11.56 -17.78
N GLU A 107 13.31 -12.86 -17.82
CA GLU A 107 14.35 -13.41 -16.95
C GLU A 107 15.71 -12.89 -17.41
N VAL A 108 16.55 -12.55 -16.45
CA VAL A 108 17.90 -12.02 -16.68
C VAL A 108 18.90 -12.92 -15.98
N SER A 109 19.69 -13.66 -16.76
CA SER A 109 20.84 -14.40 -16.24
C SER A 109 22.06 -13.50 -16.10
N PHE A 110 22.94 -13.80 -15.15
CA PHE A 110 24.23 -13.15 -14.92
C PHE A 110 25.35 -14.19 -15.08
N GLN A 111 26.56 -13.74 -15.42
CA GLN A 111 27.71 -14.61 -15.73
C GLN A 111 28.08 -15.62 -14.62
N HIS A 112 27.72 -15.35 -13.36
CA HIS A 112 28.05 -16.19 -12.21
C HIS A 112 26.93 -17.18 -11.85
N GLY A 113 26.00 -17.45 -12.76
CA GLY A 113 24.89 -18.38 -12.54
C GLY A 113 23.74 -17.82 -11.70
N TYR A 114 23.81 -16.55 -11.26
CA TYR A 114 22.67 -15.87 -10.64
C TYR A 114 21.65 -15.54 -11.73
N THR A 115 20.37 -15.86 -11.49
CA THR A 115 19.26 -15.43 -12.35
C THR A 115 18.32 -14.53 -11.58
N PHE A 116 17.96 -13.40 -12.18
CA PHE A 116 16.82 -12.60 -11.76
C PHE A 116 15.61 -13.08 -12.56
N GLY A 117 14.68 -13.74 -11.86
CA GLY A 117 13.41 -14.14 -12.44
C GLY A 117 12.58 -12.94 -12.93
N ARG A 118 11.66 -13.18 -13.85
CA ARG A 118 10.75 -12.15 -14.41
C ARG A 118 10.07 -11.29 -13.35
N ALA A 119 9.65 -11.90 -12.23
CA ALA A 119 9.02 -11.20 -11.12
C ALA A 119 9.94 -10.13 -10.51
N ALA A 120 11.23 -10.41 -10.37
CA ALA A 120 12.18 -9.45 -9.82
C ALA A 120 12.38 -8.25 -10.76
N VAL A 121 12.46 -8.49 -12.08
CA VAL A 121 12.54 -7.42 -13.09
C VAL A 121 11.26 -6.58 -13.12
N ALA A 122 10.10 -7.22 -13.01
CA ALA A 122 8.83 -6.54 -12.92
C ALA A 122 8.75 -5.65 -11.66
N VAL A 123 9.21 -6.16 -10.51
CA VAL A 123 9.25 -5.40 -9.26
C VAL A 123 10.16 -4.17 -9.38
N LEU A 124 11.34 -4.29 -9.98
CA LEU A 124 12.23 -3.14 -10.22
C LEU A 124 11.56 -2.05 -11.08
N GLY A 125 10.90 -2.44 -12.17
CA GLY A 125 10.14 -1.49 -12.99
C GLY A 125 9.01 -0.81 -12.20
N SER A 126 8.33 -1.56 -11.33
CA SER A 126 7.22 -1.07 -10.50
C SER A 126 7.66 -0.06 -9.43
N GLN A 127 8.90 -0.19 -8.93
CA GLN A 127 9.48 0.78 -7.99
C GLN A 127 9.67 2.15 -8.66
N LEU A 128 10.08 2.17 -9.93
CA LEU A 128 10.13 3.41 -10.71
C LEU A 128 8.74 4.04 -10.83
N ILE A 129 7.69 3.25 -11.08
CA ILE A 129 6.30 3.74 -11.10
C ILE A 129 5.94 4.38 -9.75
N LEU A 130 6.23 3.69 -8.64
CA LEU A 130 5.96 4.12 -7.26
C LEU A 130 6.61 5.46 -6.89
N VAL A 131 7.80 5.74 -7.40
CA VAL A 131 8.53 6.99 -7.11
C VAL A 131 8.14 8.11 -8.09
N SER A 132 7.90 7.78 -9.36
CA SER A 132 7.76 8.75 -10.44
C SER A 132 6.38 9.38 -10.51
N PHE A 133 5.30 8.65 -10.19
CA PHE A 133 3.95 9.22 -10.14
C PHE A 133 3.77 10.25 -9.03
N PRO A 134 4.18 10.00 -7.77
CA PRO A 134 4.15 11.04 -6.74
C PRO A 134 4.96 12.27 -7.16
N ALA A 135 6.15 12.07 -7.73
CA ALA A 135 6.97 13.17 -8.23
C ALA A 135 6.22 13.96 -9.32
N LEU A 136 5.65 13.28 -10.32
CA LEU A 136 4.87 13.90 -11.40
C LEU A 136 3.70 14.73 -10.86
N ILE A 137 2.95 14.21 -9.88
CA ILE A 137 1.87 14.95 -9.21
C ILE A 137 2.41 16.18 -8.49
N LEU A 138 3.55 16.06 -7.80
CA LEU A 138 4.18 17.20 -7.16
C LEU A 138 4.54 18.28 -8.18
N TYR A 139 4.98 17.94 -9.40
CA TYR A 139 5.22 18.92 -10.45
C TYR A 139 3.92 19.54 -11.00
N MET A 140 2.91 18.71 -11.29
CA MET A 140 1.65 19.19 -11.89
C MET A 140 0.81 20.04 -10.94
N LYS A 141 0.82 19.76 -9.63
CA LYS A 141 0.10 20.58 -8.63
C LYS A 141 0.76 21.94 -8.33
N GLY A 142 1.83 22.32 -9.02
CA GLY A 142 2.19 23.73 -9.20
C GLY A 142 2.65 24.45 -7.93
N ARG A 143 1.81 25.29 -7.30
CA ARG A 143 2.11 26.02 -6.05
C ARG A 143 1.13 25.69 -4.92
N GLU A 144 0.23 24.73 -5.14
CA GLU A 144 -0.77 24.42 -4.13
C GLU A 144 -0.09 23.80 -2.89
N PRO A 145 -0.34 24.33 -1.69
CA PRO A 145 0.23 23.78 -0.48
C PRO A 145 -0.39 22.41 -0.21
N ILE A 146 0.46 21.41 0.03
CA ILE A 146 0.04 20.11 0.54
C ILE A 146 -0.43 20.32 1.98
N LYS A 147 -1.74 20.44 2.17
CA LYS A 147 -2.34 20.69 3.49
C LYS A 147 -2.11 19.54 4.46
N ASN A 148 -2.04 18.31 3.95
CA ASN A 148 -1.86 17.11 4.76
C ASN A 148 -1.02 16.06 4.01
N LEU A 149 0.24 15.93 4.47
CA LEU A 149 1.23 15.01 3.92
C LEU A 149 0.76 13.56 3.97
N VAL A 150 0.20 13.14 5.10
CA VAL A 150 -0.22 11.76 5.33
C VAL A 150 -1.30 11.36 4.35
N THR A 151 -2.25 12.25 4.09
CA THR A 151 -3.34 11.97 3.14
C THR A 151 -2.87 12.03 1.70
N PHE A 152 -1.93 12.92 1.39
CA PHE A 152 -1.32 12.99 0.08
C PHE A 152 -0.54 11.71 -0.21
N LEU A 153 0.33 11.27 0.72
CA LEU A 153 1.11 10.05 0.58
C LEU A 153 0.20 8.82 0.54
N GLY A 154 -0.73 8.66 1.49
CA GLY A 154 -1.62 7.49 1.50
C GLY A 154 -2.46 7.39 0.22
N GLY A 155 -2.97 8.51 -0.28
CA GLY A 155 -3.80 8.52 -1.49
C GLY A 155 -3.01 8.30 -2.78
N VAL A 156 -1.90 9.02 -2.92
CA VAL A 156 -1.06 8.97 -4.12
C VAL A 156 -0.25 7.69 -4.17
N LEU A 157 0.42 7.30 -3.08
CA LEU A 157 1.16 6.04 -3.02
C LEU A 157 0.20 4.86 -3.08
N GLY A 158 -0.99 4.94 -2.49
CA GLY A 158 -2.00 3.90 -2.61
C GLY A 158 -2.43 3.68 -4.07
N SER A 159 -2.84 4.74 -4.76
CA SER A 159 -3.23 4.69 -6.17
C SER A 159 -2.07 4.24 -7.07
N THR A 160 -0.87 4.77 -6.83
CA THR A 160 0.34 4.38 -7.59
C THR A 160 0.73 2.93 -7.32
N GLY A 161 0.57 2.46 -6.08
CA GLY A 161 0.79 1.08 -5.68
C GLY A 161 -0.12 0.12 -6.43
N LEU A 162 -1.40 0.46 -6.61
CA LEU A 162 -2.31 -0.34 -7.45
C LEU A 162 -1.84 -0.40 -8.91
N ILE A 163 -1.38 0.72 -9.49
CA ILE A 163 -0.83 0.74 -10.86
C ILE A 163 0.43 -0.14 -10.95
N ALA A 164 1.38 0.07 -10.03
CA ALA A 164 2.63 -0.67 -9.98
C ALA A 164 2.38 -2.18 -9.83
N PHE A 165 1.45 -2.55 -8.95
CA PHE A 165 1.08 -3.93 -8.72
C PHE A 165 0.37 -4.55 -9.93
N GLY A 166 -0.59 -3.84 -10.53
CA GLY A 166 -1.23 -4.28 -11.75
C GLY A 166 -0.25 -4.48 -12.90
N ALA A 167 0.74 -3.59 -13.03
CA ALA A 167 1.82 -3.73 -14.00
C ALA A 167 2.68 -4.97 -13.71
N ILE A 168 3.03 -5.25 -12.44
CA ILE A 168 3.77 -6.47 -12.06
C ILE A 168 3.00 -7.71 -12.49
N ILE A 169 1.69 -7.78 -12.21
CA ILE A 169 0.87 -8.93 -12.60
C ILE A 169 0.91 -9.12 -14.11
N ILE A 170 0.74 -8.06 -14.92
CA ILE A 170 0.82 -8.17 -16.39
C ILE A 170 2.21 -8.62 -16.82
N GLY A 171 3.27 -8.01 -16.28
CA GLY A 171 4.65 -8.34 -16.61
C GLY A 171 5.00 -9.80 -16.34
N VAL A 172 4.53 -10.33 -15.21
CA VAL A 172 4.71 -11.74 -14.83
C VAL A 172 3.81 -12.66 -15.65
N ALA A 173 2.56 -12.27 -15.88
CA ALA A 173 1.57 -13.08 -16.58
C ALA A 173 1.75 -13.13 -18.10
N SER A 174 2.49 -12.19 -18.70
CA SER A 174 2.70 -12.21 -20.15
C SER A 174 3.82 -13.20 -20.54
N PRO A 175 3.51 -14.23 -21.34
CA PRO A 175 4.40 -14.67 -22.38
C PRO A 175 4.06 -13.82 -23.61
N PHE A 176 4.99 -12.97 -24.07
CA PHE A 176 4.84 -12.25 -25.34
C PHE A 176 4.97 -13.21 -26.56
N THR A 177 4.43 -14.42 -26.46
CA THR A 177 4.42 -15.47 -27.48
C THR A 177 2.98 -15.94 -27.74
N ALA A 178 2.71 -16.31 -28.98
CA ALA A 178 1.39 -16.54 -29.57
C ALA A 178 0.48 -17.60 -28.89
N ASP A 179 0.95 -18.27 -27.84
CA ASP A 179 0.17 -19.24 -27.04
C ASP A 179 -0.79 -18.60 -26.02
N PHE A 180 -0.85 -17.26 -25.96
CA PHE A 180 -1.73 -16.45 -25.10
C PHE A 180 -3.23 -16.84 -25.15
N ILE A 181 -3.67 -17.51 -26.22
CA ILE A 181 -5.07 -17.94 -26.41
C ILE A 181 -5.38 -19.28 -25.72
N LYS A 182 -4.37 -20.10 -25.39
CA LYS A 182 -4.61 -21.46 -24.86
C LYS A 182 -4.66 -21.54 -23.33
N ASP A 183 -4.08 -20.58 -22.61
CA ASP A 183 -4.00 -20.65 -21.16
C ASP A 183 -4.99 -19.69 -20.47
N VAL A 184 -6.12 -20.24 -20.05
CA VAL A 184 -7.20 -19.52 -19.35
C VAL A 184 -6.69 -18.84 -18.07
N GLY A 185 -5.59 -19.33 -17.47
CA GLY A 185 -4.95 -18.71 -16.31
C GLY A 185 -4.27 -17.37 -16.61
N ALA A 186 -3.50 -17.29 -17.70
CA ALA A 186 -2.74 -16.09 -18.09
C ALA A 186 -3.67 -14.93 -18.50
N GLY A 187 -4.77 -15.23 -19.20
CA GLY A 187 -5.79 -14.24 -19.56
C GLY A 187 -6.46 -13.61 -18.34
N LYS A 188 -6.80 -14.40 -17.32
CA LYS A 188 -7.39 -13.90 -16.06
C LYS A 188 -6.44 -12.99 -15.28
N MET A 189 -5.16 -13.36 -15.21
CA MET A 189 -4.14 -12.54 -14.53
C MET A 189 -3.88 -11.22 -15.27
N THR A 190 -3.89 -11.22 -16.61
CA THR A 190 -3.74 -9.98 -17.39
C THR A 190 -4.91 -9.04 -17.21
N LEU A 191 -6.15 -9.57 -17.24
CA LEU A 191 -7.36 -8.78 -16.95
C LEU A 191 -7.34 -8.20 -15.54
N LEU A 192 -6.86 -8.98 -14.56
CA LEU A 192 -6.65 -8.50 -13.20
C LEU A 192 -5.65 -7.34 -13.17
N GLY A 193 -4.48 -7.51 -13.79
CA GLY A 193 -3.47 -6.46 -13.84
C GLY A 193 -4.00 -5.17 -14.49
N LEU A 194 -4.78 -5.29 -15.58
CA LEU A 194 -5.46 -4.15 -16.22
C LEU A 194 -6.49 -3.50 -15.30
N PHE A 195 -7.31 -4.28 -14.60
CA PHE A 195 -8.29 -3.77 -13.64
C PHE A 195 -7.62 -2.93 -12.55
N LEU A 196 -6.48 -3.39 -12.02
CA LEU A 196 -5.71 -2.66 -11.01
C LEU A 196 -5.08 -1.38 -11.55
N ILE A 197 -4.53 -1.41 -12.78
CA ILE A 197 -3.99 -0.22 -13.45
C ILE A 197 -5.09 0.82 -13.67
N ILE A 198 -6.26 0.41 -14.18
CA ILE A 198 -7.40 1.30 -14.41
C ILE A 198 -7.87 1.90 -13.09
N THR A 199 -8.03 1.05 -12.07
CA THR A 199 -8.50 1.47 -10.75
C THR A 199 -7.53 2.46 -10.08
N GLY A 200 -6.24 2.14 -10.06
CA GLY A 200 -5.20 3.03 -9.56
C GLY A 200 -5.10 4.32 -10.37
N GLY A 201 -5.25 4.25 -11.70
CA GLY A 201 -5.29 5.40 -12.59
C GLY A 201 -6.46 6.34 -12.30
N LEU A 202 -7.66 5.80 -12.08
CA LEU A 202 -8.85 6.57 -11.68
C LEU A 202 -8.67 7.21 -10.30
N GLY A 203 -8.12 6.48 -9.33
CA GLY A 203 -7.77 7.01 -8.01
C GLY A 203 -6.80 8.18 -8.09
N LEU A 204 -5.75 8.03 -8.90
CA LEU A 204 -4.72 9.04 -9.12
C LEU A 204 -5.27 10.27 -9.86
N ALA A 205 -6.10 10.08 -10.88
CA ALA A 205 -6.80 11.16 -11.58
C ALA A 205 -7.72 11.94 -10.63
N ALA A 206 -8.46 11.24 -9.77
CA ALA A 206 -9.28 11.87 -8.75
C ALA A 206 -8.42 12.71 -7.79
N TRP A 207 -7.23 12.23 -7.41
CA TRP A 207 -6.28 12.98 -6.59
C TRP A 207 -5.75 14.24 -7.28
N MET A 208 -5.54 14.20 -8.59
CA MET A 208 -5.15 15.39 -9.38
C MET A 208 -6.28 16.42 -9.42
N LEU A 209 -7.53 15.98 -9.48
CA LEU A 209 -8.70 16.86 -9.52
C LEU A 209 -9.01 17.53 -8.17
N ILE A 210 -8.48 17.01 -7.04
CA ILE A 210 -8.60 17.67 -5.73
C ILE A 210 -7.93 19.04 -5.76
N GLY A 211 -8.72 20.07 -5.47
CA GLY A 211 -8.28 21.47 -5.43
C GLY A 211 -8.71 22.26 -6.66
N SER A 212 -9.11 21.58 -7.74
CA SER A 212 -9.62 22.26 -8.92
C SER A 212 -10.97 22.93 -8.64
N LYS A 213 -11.13 24.17 -9.10
CA LYS A 213 -12.41 24.92 -9.05
C LYS A 213 -13.56 24.17 -9.74
N TRP A 214 -13.23 23.24 -10.63
CA TRP A 214 -14.18 22.40 -11.36
C TRP A 214 -14.90 21.37 -10.47
N MET A 215 -14.33 21.08 -9.30
CA MET A 215 -14.75 20.01 -8.38
C MET A 215 -15.49 20.55 -7.14
N GLU A 216 -16.46 21.43 -7.36
CA GLU A 216 -17.32 21.96 -6.28
C GLU A 216 -18.74 21.37 -6.32
N GLY A 217 -19.40 21.37 -5.16
CA GLY A 217 -20.81 20.99 -5.04
C GLY A 217 -21.11 19.51 -5.36
N ARG A 218 -21.96 19.27 -6.36
CA ARG A 218 -22.50 17.94 -6.71
C ARG A 218 -21.45 17.03 -7.38
N LYS A 219 -20.58 17.59 -8.23
CA LYS A 219 -19.53 16.84 -8.94
C LYS A 219 -18.56 16.16 -7.96
N ARG A 220 -18.24 16.86 -6.88
CA ARG A 220 -17.39 16.33 -5.81
C ARG A 220 -17.98 15.11 -5.11
N ARG A 221 -19.27 15.16 -4.80
CA ARG A 221 -19.98 14.03 -4.18
C ARG A 221 -20.01 12.81 -5.10
N ILE A 222 -20.22 13.02 -6.40
CA ILE A 222 -20.18 11.95 -7.38
C ILE A 222 -18.80 11.29 -7.41
N LEU A 223 -17.71 12.09 -7.41
CA LEU A 223 -16.36 11.54 -7.36
C LEU A 223 -16.07 10.76 -6.07
N ASP A 224 -16.50 11.29 -4.91
CA ASP A 224 -16.36 10.59 -3.63
C ASP A 224 -17.08 9.21 -3.64
N LEU A 225 -18.29 9.15 -4.21
CA LEU A 225 -19.05 7.90 -4.36
C LEU A 225 -18.41 6.94 -5.36
N LEU A 226 -17.90 7.45 -6.50
CA LEU A 226 -17.22 6.63 -7.50
C LEU A 226 -15.96 5.99 -6.93
N LEU A 227 -15.16 6.73 -6.17
CA LEU A 227 -13.96 6.18 -5.53
C LEU A 227 -14.29 5.15 -4.45
N LEU A 228 -15.33 5.40 -3.66
CA LEU A 228 -15.82 4.42 -2.69
C LEU A 228 -16.29 3.13 -3.36
N ALA A 229 -17.05 3.24 -4.46
CA ALA A 229 -17.52 2.08 -5.22
C ALA A 229 -16.35 1.31 -5.86
N LEU A 230 -15.37 2.03 -6.40
CA LEU A 230 -14.17 1.45 -7.01
C LEU A 230 -13.32 0.69 -5.97
N SER A 231 -13.12 1.28 -4.79
CA SER A 231 -12.44 0.61 -3.68
C SER A 231 -13.21 -0.59 -3.15
N ALA A 232 -14.54 -0.49 -3.01
CA ALA A 232 -15.36 -1.63 -2.64
C ALA A 232 -15.18 -2.79 -3.64
N ALA A 233 -15.09 -2.49 -4.95
CA ALA A 233 -14.80 -3.49 -5.96
C ALA A 233 -13.40 -4.13 -5.79
N VAL A 234 -12.36 -3.33 -5.50
CA VAL A 234 -11.01 -3.84 -5.22
C VAL A 234 -10.99 -4.70 -3.96
N ALA A 235 -11.70 -4.29 -2.90
CA ALA A 235 -11.79 -5.03 -1.65
C ALA A 235 -12.50 -6.38 -1.84
N ILE A 236 -13.67 -6.39 -2.50
CA ILE A 236 -14.41 -7.63 -2.82
C ILE A 236 -13.55 -8.54 -3.67
N PHE A 237 -12.87 -7.98 -4.68
CA PHE A 237 -11.98 -8.73 -5.54
C PHE A 237 -10.81 -9.34 -4.77
N SER A 238 -10.20 -8.57 -3.86
CA SER A 238 -9.09 -9.04 -3.04
C SER A 238 -9.52 -10.18 -2.10
N ILE A 239 -10.70 -10.08 -1.50
CA ILE A 239 -11.28 -11.15 -0.68
C ILE A 239 -11.52 -12.41 -1.54
N TYR A 240 -12.11 -12.24 -2.72
CA TYR A 240 -12.31 -13.35 -3.67
C TYR A 240 -10.99 -14.00 -4.07
N LEU A 241 -9.97 -13.20 -4.42
CA LEU A 241 -8.64 -13.69 -4.80
C LEU A 241 -7.98 -14.47 -3.66
N SER A 242 -8.11 -13.99 -2.41
CA SER A 242 -7.57 -14.69 -1.24
C SER A 242 -8.27 -16.04 -1.02
N GLY A 243 -9.60 -16.09 -1.11
CA GLY A 243 -10.36 -17.34 -0.94
C GLY A 243 -10.19 -18.34 -2.09
N ALA A 244 -10.03 -17.86 -3.31
CA ALA A 244 -9.79 -18.68 -4.50
C ALA A 244 -8.31 -19.06 -4.68
N ALA A 245 -7.43 -18.65 -3.75
CA ALA A 245 -6.01 -18.93 -3.85
C ALA A 245 -5.75 -20.44 -3.82
N SER A 246 -5.03 -20.90 -4.83
CA SER A 246 -4.58 -22.27 -5.00
C SER A 246 -3.14 -22.26 -5.50
N ASP A 247 -2.44 -23.39 -5.35
CA ASP A 247 -1.14 -23.53 -5.99
C ASP A 247 -1.31 -23.45 -7.52
N PHE A 248 -0.53 -22.59 -8.15
CA PHE A 248 -0.56 -22.41 -9.59
C PHE A 248 0.83 -22.63 -10.18
N LYS A 249 0.90 -23.29 -11.34
CA LYS A 249 2.12 -23.37 -12.12
C LYS A 249 2.11 -22.24 -13.14
N LEU A 250 3.11 -21.37 -13.08
CA LEU A 250 3.34 -20.34 -14.09
C LEU A 250 4.51 -20.83 -14.98
N GLY A 251 4.17 -21.65 -15.97
CA GLY A 251 5.15 -22.36 -16.81
C GLY A 251 5.91 -23.47 -16.07
N ASP A 252 7.00 -23.95 -16.68
CA ASP A 252 7.79 -25.09 -16.16
C ASP A 252 8.70 -24.73 -14.98
N PHE A 253 8.93 -23.43 -14.73
CA PHE A 253 9.96 -22.95 -13.80
C PHE A 253 9.41 -22.32 -12.51
N PHE A 254 8.12 -21.97 -12.44
CA PHE A 254 7.56 -21.27 -11.29
C PHE A 254 6.31 -21.97 -10.75
N VAL A 255 6.47 -22.69 -9.64
CA VAL A 255 5.32 -23.13 -8.83
C VAL A 255 4.99 -21.98 -7.87
N GLY A 256 4.03 -21.15 -8.28
CA GLY A 256 3.45 -20.13 -7.42
C GLY A 256 2.68 -20.79 -6.30
N LYS A 257 3.29 -20.80 -5.10
CA LYS A 257 2.60 -21.28 -3.90
C LYS A 257 1.40 -20.38 -3.60
N LYS A 258 0.29 -20.98 -3.17
CA LYS A 258 -0.91 -20.30 -2.65
C LYS A 258 -0.59 -19.11 -1.73
N VAL A 259 0.48 -19.25 -0.95
CA VAL A 259 1.04 -18.22 -0.05
C VAL A 259 1.23 -16.88 -0.72
N TRP A 260 1.77 -16.87 -1.93
CA TRP A 260 2.02 -15.65 -2.68
C TRP A 260 0.71 -15.00 -3.10
N MET A 261 -0.26 -15.76 -3.59
CA MET A 261 -1.58 -15.21 -3.97
C MET A 261 -2.31 -14.60 -2.78
N VAL A 262 -2.31 -15.29 -1.63
CA VAL A 262 -2.93 -14.78 -0.41
C VAL A 262 -2.23 -13.50 0.07
N GLY A 263 -0.89 -13.49 0.08
CA GLY A 263 -0.11 -12.30 0.45
C GLY A 263 -0.36 -11.11 -0.49
N ILE A 264 -0.44 -11.38 -1.80
CA ILE A 264 -0.76 -10.39 -2.82
C ILE A 264 -2.17 -9.83 -2.63
N ALA A 265 -3.16 -10.69 -2.41
CA ALA A 265 -4.54 -10.28 -2.17
C ALA A 265 -4.66 -9.40 -0.91
N ALA A 266 -3.98 -9.78 0.17
CA ALA A 266 -3.95 -9.02 1.41
C ALA A 266 -3.27 -7.65 1.22
N LEU A 267 -2.14 -7.59 0.50
CA LEU A 267 -1.46 -6.33 0.18
C LEU A 267 -2.33 -5.41 -0.68
N LEU A 268 -3.01 -5.94 -1.70
CA LEU A 268 -3.93 -5.16 -2.54
C LEU A 268 -5.07 -4.56 -1.72
N PHE A 269 -5.69 -5.35 -0.85
CA PHE A 269 -6.71 -4.87 0.08
C PHE A 269 -6.18 -3.77 0.99
N MET A 270 -4.99 -3.96 1.58
CA MET A 270 -4.37 -2.99 2.47
C MET A 270 -4.10 -1.66 1.77
N ILE A 271 -3.51 -1.71 0.56
CA ILE A 271 -3.17 -0.54 -0.25
C ILE A 271 -4.44 0.24 -0.61
N ASP A 272 -5.50 -0.45 -1.03
CA ASP A 272 -6.77 0.18 -1.38
C ASP A 272 -7.46 0.81 -0.15
N ALA A 273 -7.52 0.07 0.97
CA ALA A 273 -8.09 0.57 2.21
C ALA A 273 -7.35 1.81 2.74
N LEU A 274 -6.01 1.85 2.60
CA LEU A 274 -5.19 3.02 2.91
C LEU A 274 -5.50 4.19 1.98
N ALA A 275 -5.59 3.95 0.66
CA ALA A 275 -5.88 4.99 -0.33
C ALA A 275 -7.22 5.67 -0.06
N VAL A 276 -8.26 4.89 0.25
CA VAL A 276 -9.60 5.39 0.55
C VAL A 276 -9.69 6.06 1.91
N SER A 277 -9.06 5.49 2.94
CA SER A 277 -8.99 6.15 4.25
C SER A 277 -8.29 7.50 4.15
N ALA A 278 -7.18 7.57 3.41
CA ALA A 278 -6.47 8.81 3.12
C ALA A 278 -7.32 9.82 2.34
N TRP A 279 -8.08 9.36 1.34
CA TRP A 279 -9.02 10.19 0.60
C TRP A 279 -10.07 10.80 1.53
N LEU A 280 -10.67 10.01 2.41
CA LEU A 280 -11.80 10.47 3.23
C LEU A 280 -11.37 11.41 4.36
N VAL A 281 -10.10 11.38 4.77
CA VAL A 281 -9.55 12.27 5.79
C VAL A 281 -8.72 13.43 5.23
N ARG A 282 -8.64 13.59 3.90
CA ARG A 282 -7.81 14.59 3.19
C ARG A 282 -8.00 16.04 3.61
N GLU A 283 -9.18 16.41 4.07
CA GLU A 283 -9.49 17.79 4.47
C GLU A 283 -9.23 18.07 5.94
N LYS A 284 -8.92 17.04 6.73
CA LYS A 284 -8.73 17.21 8.17
C LYS A 284 -7.38 17.86 8.42
N ALA A 285 -7.40 18.89 9.27
CA ALA A 285 -6.19 19.54 9.74
C ALA A 285 -5.33 18.54 10.53
N LEU A 286 -4.01 18.59 10.31
CA LEU A 286 -3.02 17.84 11.08
C LEU A 286 -3.02 18.32 12.53
N ASN A 287 -3.87 17.70 13.34
CA ASN A 287 -3.96 17.95 14.77
C ASN A 287 -3.93 16.61 15.52
N ARG A 288 -3.94 16.66 16.86
CA ARG A 288 -3.92 15.45 17.68
C ARG A 288 -5.08 14.50 17.39
N ARG A 289 -6.28 15.03 17.10
CA ARG A 289 -7.44 14.20 16.76
C ARG A 289 -7.22 13.45 15.45
N PHE A 290 -6.53 14.08 14.49
CA PHE A 290 -6.12 13.43 13.24
C PHE A 290 -5.16 12.27 13.51
N ALA A 291 -4.13 12.45 14.35
CA ALA A 291 -3.19 11.38 14.68
C ALA A 291 -3.89 10.16 15.32
N LEU A 292 -4.77 10.40 16.32
CA LEU A 292 -5.56 9.33 16.94
C LEU A 292 -6.47 8.63 15.92
N GLN A 293 -7.09 9.40 15.03
CA GLN A 293 -7.93 8.84 13.98
C GLN A 293 -7.13 7.97 13.01
N VAL A 294 -5.93 8.41 12.59
CA VAL A 294 -5.07 7.64 11.69
C VAL A 294 -4.63 6.34 12.35
N ILE A 295 -4.20 6.36 13.61
CA ILE A 295 -3.79 5.14 14.33
C ILE A 295 -4.97 4.16 14.44
N GLY A 296 -6.17 4.64 14.79
CA GLY A 296 -7.36 3.80 14.86
C GLY A 296 -7.76 3.19 13.51
N MET A 297 -7.73 3.98 12.43
CA MET A 297 -7.99 3.49 11.08
C MET A 297 -6.95 2.46 10.64
N LEU A 298 -5.66 2.74 10.84
CA LEU A 298 -4.59 1.80 10.51
C LEU A 298 -4.74 0.48 11.26
N SER A 299 -5.16 0.54 12.53
CA SER A 299 -5.38 -0.67 13.33
C SER A 299 -6.49 -1.55 12.72
N GLY A 300 -7.60 -0.93 12.30
CA GLY A 300 -8.69 -1.64 11.60
C GLY A 300 -8.26 -2.21 10.24
N ILE A 301 -7.47 -1.47 9.46
CA ILE A 301 -6.95 -1.92 8.17
C ILE A 301 -6.02 -3.13 8.35
N VAL A 302 -5.08 -3.05 9.30
CA VAL A 302 -4.14 -4.15 9.58
C VAL A 302 -4.91 -5.38 10.07
N LEU A 303 -5.91 -5.19 10.94
CA LEU A 303 -6.78 -6.28 11.41
C LEU A 303 -7.50 -6.97 10.25
N ALA A 304 -8.13 -6.20 9.35
CA ALA A 304 -8.83 -6.76 8.20
C ALA A 304 -7.86 -7.44 7.22
N THR A 305 -6.68 -6.86 7.01
CA THR A 305 -5.62 -7.44 6.17
C THR A 305 -5.13 -8.78 6.75
N GLY A 306 -4.91 -8.85 8.07
CA GLY A 306 -4.56 -10.10 8.75
C GLY A 306 -5.67 -11.15 8.63
N GLY A 307 -6.93 -10.73 8.78
CA GLY A 307 -8.11 -11.59 8.57
C GLY A 307 -8.15 -12.18 7.15
N MET A 308 -7.80 -11.38 6.15
CA MET A 308 -7.71 -11.84 4.76
C MET A 308 -6.64 -12.90 4.55
N VAL A 309 -5.50 -12.78 5.22
CA VAL A 309 -4.42 -13.77 5.16
C VAL A 309 -4.90 -15.09 5.78
N VAL A 310 -5.54 -15.02 6.96
CA VAL A 310 -6.10 -16.21 7.62
C VAL A 310 -7.20 -16.86 6.77
N PHE A 311 -8.07 -16.05 6.18
CA PHE A 311 -9.14 -16.50 5.29
C PHE A 311 -8.58 -17.30 4.10
N GLY A 312 -7.51 -16.82 3.48
CA GLY A 312 -6.88 -17.50 2.34
C GLY A 312 -6.25 -18.85 2.72
N PHE A 313 -5.66 -18.96 3.91
CA PHE A 313 -5.01 -20.21 4.37
C PHE A 313 -5.95 -21.21 5.06
N ALA A 314 -7.23 -20.87 5.23
CA ALA A 314 -8.18 -21.70 5.97
C ALA A 314 -8.28 -23.14 5.44
N GLY A 315 -8.05 -23.37 4.14
CA GLY A 315 -8.11 -24.70 3.48
C GLY A 315 -7.03 -25.68 3.91
N ASP A 316 -5.92 -25.15 4.39
CA ASP A 316 -4.65 -25.87 4.42
C ASP A 316 -4.04 -25.93 5.82
N THR A 317 -4.81 -25.51 6.83
CA THR A 317 -4.33 -25.37 8.20
C THR A 317 -4.75 -26.59 9.02
N THR A 318 -3.78 -27.30 9.59
CA THR A 318 -3.99 -28.33 10.61
C THR A 318 -3.44 -27.84 11.95
N ILE A 319 -4.10 -28.18 13.06
CA ILE A 319 -3.67 -27.76 14.40
C ILE A 319 -3.28 -29.00 15.19
N GLN A 320 -2.03 -29.07 15.62
CA GLN A 320 -1.54 -30.19 16.44
C GLN A 320 -2.26 -30.18 17.80
N GLY A 321 -2.75 -31.34 18.22
CA GLY A 321 -3.47 -31.51 19.49
C GLY A 321 -4.98 -31.20 19.46
N LEU A 322 -5.46 -30.45 18.46
CA LEU A 322 -6.90 -30.18 18.23
C LEU A 322 -7.48 -30.98 17.05
N GLY A 323 -6.64 -31.76 16.36
CA GLY A 323 -7.01 -32.50 15.16
C GLY A 323 -7.20 -31.59 13.94
N LYS A 324 -7.89 -32.09 12.92
CA LYS A 324 -8.30 -31.25 11.78
C LYS A 324 -9.49 -30.41 12.21
N LEU A 325 -9.26 -29.14 12.51
CA LEU A 325 -10.37 -28.19 12.64
C LEU A 325 -11.15 -28.17 11.31
N PRO A 326 -12.49 -28.09 11.37
CA PRO A 326 -13.27 -27.96 10.16
C PRO A 326 -12.85 -26.69 9.42
N HIS A 327 -12.56 -26.84 8.13
CA HIS A 327 -12.15 -25.77 7.23
C HIS A 327 -13.04 -24.51 7.36
N SER A 328 -14.34 -24.72 7.52
CA SER A 328 -15.33 -23.67 7.71
C SER A 328 -15.06 -22.78 8.92
N LEU A 329 -14.50 -23.30 10.02
CA LEU A 329 -14.27 -22.53 11.24
C LEU A 329 -13.12 -21.54 11.08
N ILE A 330 -11.99 -21.97 10.50
CA ILE A 330 -10.85 -21.08 10.22
C ILE A 330 -11.24 -20.03 9.17
N LEU A 331 -12.03 -20.43 8.16
CA LEU A 331 -12.55 -19.54 7.14
C LEU A 331 -13.49 -18.49 7.75
N MET A 332 -14.39 -18.89 8.65
CA MET A 332 -15.27 -17.97 9.37
C MET A 332 -14.50 -17.01 10.25
N PHE A 333 -13.47 -17.48 10.96
CA PHE A 333 -12.61 -16.61 11.78
C PHE A 333 -11.88 -15.56 10.94
N GLY A 334 -11.26 -15.96 9.84
CA GLY A 334 -10.64 -15.04 8.89
C GLY A 334 -11.65 -14.02 8.34
N ALA A 335 -12.81 -14.49 7.88
CA ALA A 335 -13.88 -13.62 7.36
C ALA A 335 -14.39 -12.64 8.42
N GLN A 336 -14.59 -13.09 9.67
CA GLN A 336 -14.98 -12.26 10.80
C GLN A 336 -13.96 -11.16 11.04
N MET A 337 -12.66 -11.45 11.05
CA MET A 337 -11.62 -10.42 11.19
C MET A 337 -11.65 -9.39 10.07
N VAL A 338 -11.86 -9.81 8.81
CA VAL A 338 -12.03 -8.91 7.66
C VAL A 338 -13.22 -7.97 7.89
N LEU A 339 -14.36 -8.51 8.33
CA LEU A 339 -15.57 -7.74 8.61
C LEU A 339 -15.37 -6.77 9.77
N LEU A 340 -14.83 -7.23 10.91
CA LEU A 340 -14.60 -6.41 12.10
C LEU A 340 -13.62 -5.25 11.80
N GLY A 341 -12.49 -5.55 11.16
CA GLY A 341 -11.50 -4.53 10.79
C GLY A 341 -12.01 -3.56 9.72
N GLY A 342 -12.73 -4.07 8.71
CA GLY A 342 -13.33 -3.28 7.64
C GLY A 342 -14.43 -2.35 8.15
N MET A 343 -15.39 -2.88 8.92
CA MET A 343 -16.46 -2.10 9.55
C MET A 343 -15.91 -1.09 10.56
N GLY A 344 -14.89 -1.47 11.35
CA GLY A 344 -14.21 -0.55 12.26
C GLY A 344 -13.58 0.64 11.53
N THR A 345 -12.85 0.37 10.45
CA THR A 345 -12.24 1.41 9.60
C THR A 345 -13.30 2.29 8.97
N LEU A 346 -14.38 1.70 8.46
CA LEU A 346 -15.51 2.44 7.88
C LEU A 346 -16.18 3.35 8.93
N THR A 347 -16.36 2.86 10.15
CA THR A 347 -16.93 3.65 11.25
C THR A 347 -16.05 4.85 11.58
N TRP A 348 -14.72 4.65 11.63
CA TRP A 348 -13.73 5.71 11.80
C TRP A 348 -13.82 6.81 10.76
N VAL A 349 -14.05 6.41 9.52
CA VAL A 349 -14.18 7.29 8.38
C VAL A 349 -15.51 8.06 8.44
N LEU A 350 -16.61 7.35 8.69
CA LEU A 350 -17.97 7.89 8.59
C LEU A 350 -18.33 8.83 9.75
N LYS A 351 -17.73 8.65 10.94
CA LYS A 351 -18.07 9.39 12.17
C LYS A 351 -18.07 10.92 12.01
N ASP A 352 -17.14 11.48 11.24
CA ASP A 352 -17.04 12.93 11.06
C ASP A 352 -17.69 13.44 9.77
N THR A 353 -18.38 12.56 9.04
CA THR A 353 -19.10 12.98 7.84
C THR A 353 -20.39 13.68 8.25
N LYS A 354 -20.76 14.73 7.49
CA LYS A 354 -21.97 15.52 7.76
C LYS A 354 -23.26 14.67 7.82
N TYR A 355 -23.25 13.51 7.17
CA TYR A 355 -24.39 12.58 7.06
C TYR A 355 -24.72 11.84 8.37
N PHE A 356 -23.74 11.69 9.25
CA PHE A 356 -23.88 10.95 10.52
C PHE A 356 -23.84 11.85 11.76
N ASN A 357 -23.84 13.17 11.59
CA ASN A 357 -23.74 14.15 12.67
C ASN A 357 -25.06 14.41 13.42
N PHE A 358 -26.08 13.56 13.24
CA PHE A 358 -27.31 13.59 14.04
C PHE A 358 -27.12 12.75 15.31
N GLY A 359 -27.56 13.26 16.46
CA GLY A 359 -27.24 12.71 17.79
C GLY A 359 -27.41 11.19 17.91
N PHE A 360 -28.56 10.64 17.48
CA PHE A 360 -28.81 9.20 17.51
C PHE A 360 -27.85 8.39 16.62
N ARG A 361 -27.54 8.88 15.42
CA ARG A 361 -26.63 8.21 14.47
C ARG A 361 -25.19 8.19 14.99
N LYS A 362 -24.78 9.26 15.67
CA LYS A 362 -23.46 9.33 16.30
C LYS A 362 -23.34 8.29 17.42
N THR A 363 -24.32 8.24 18.33
CA THR A 363 -24.35 7.23 19.41
C THR A 363 -24.36 5.81 18.86
N ALA A 364 -25.10 5.55 17.78
CA ALA A 364 -25.12 4.24 17.14
C ALA A 364 -23.74 3.85 16.57
N LEU A 365 -23.03 4.77 15.90
CA LEU A 365 -21.67 4.52 15.43
C LEU A 365 -20.68 4.31 16.58
N ASP A 366 -20.85 5.02 17.70
CA ASP A 366 -20.02 4.86 18.90
C ASP A 366 -20.19 3.47 19.52
N LEU A 367 -21.44 3.02 19.69
CA LEU A 367 -21.75 1.67 20.19
C LEU A 367 -21.27 0.59 19.24
N MET A 368 -21.45 0.78 17.92
CA MET A 368 -20.99 -0.17 16.91
C MET A 368 -19.46 -0.31 16.97
N MET A 369 -18.72 0.79 17.08
CA MET A 369 -17.27 0.76 17.21
C MET A 369 -16.81 0.01 18.46
N LEU A 370 -17.44 0.31 19.60
CA LEU A 370 -17.15 -0.34 20.87
C LEU A 370 -17.38 -1.85 20.76
N MET A 371 -18.52 -2.26 20.20
CA MET A 371 -18.87 -3.67 20.01
C MET A 371 -17.87 -4.37 19.08
N LEU A 372 -17.64 -3.83 17.87
CA LEU A 372 -16.79 -4.45 16.85
C LEU A 372 -15.37 -4.68 17.37
N MET A 373 -14.76 -3.65 17.96
CA MET A 373 -13.39 -3.80 18.45
C MET A 373 -13.32 -4.63 19.73
N SER A 374 -14.36 -4.64 20.58
CA SER A 374 -14.39 -5.54 21.74
C SER A 374 -14.43 -7.01 21.31
N ILE A 375 -15.20 -7.33 20.26
CA ILE A 375 -15.20 -8.68 19.67
C ILE A 375 -13.80 -9.01 19.14
N ALA A 376 -13.15 -8.10 18.40
CA ALA A 376 -11.79 -8.32 17.92
C ALA A 376 -10.77 -8.54 19.06
N VAL A 377 -10.92 -7.84 20.20
CA VAL A 377 -10.09 -8.06 21.38
C VAL A 377 -10.32 -9.45 21.96
N VAL A 378 -11.57 -9.87 22.11
CA VAL A 378 -11.92 -11.20 22.62
C VAL A 378 -11.38 -12.29 21.69
N ASP A 379 -11.56 -12.15 20.37
CA ASP A 379 -11.03 -13.08 19.37
C ASP A 379 -9.51 -13.21 19.47
N GLY A 380 -8.79 -12.09 19.62
CA GLY A 380 -7.35 -12.08 19.81
C GLY A 380 -6.90 -12.75 21.11
N LEU A 381 -7.62 -12.52 22.22
CA LEU A 381 -7.35 -13.16 23.50
C LEU A 381 -7.63 -14.67 23.44
N CYS A 382 -8.72 -15.09 22.79
CA CYS A 382 -9.01 -16.51 22.57
C CYS A 382 -7.92 -17.18 21.73
N ALA A 383 -7.47 -16.55 20.64
CA ALA A 383 -6.37 -17.05 19.83
C ALA A 383 -5.06 -17.15 20.63
N LEU A 384 -4.80 -16.20 21.55
CA LEU A 384 -3.65 -16.22 22.45
C LEU A 384 -3.71 -17.38 23.44
N MET A 385 -4.89 -17.67 24.02
CA MET A 385 -5.08 -18.75 25.00
C MET A 385 -5.09 -20.15 24.36
N ILE A 386 -5.61 -20.28 23.15
CA ILE A 386 -5.76 -21.56 22.44
C ILE A 386 -4.54 -21.87 21.55
N ALA A 387 -3.58 -20.95 21.45
CA ALA A 387 -2.41 -21.06 20.60
C ALA A 387 -1.76 -22.45 20.72
N ALA A 388 -1.73 -23.18 19.62
CA ALA A 388 -1.15 -24.49 19.46
C ALA A 388 -0.24 -24.49 18.22
N PRO A 389 0.71 -25.45 18.10
CA PRO A 389 1.47 -25.62 16.87
C PRO A 389 0.51 -25.87 15.71
N THR A 390 0.68 -25.13 14.62
CA THR A 390 -0.17 -25.22 13.44
C THR A 390 0.68 -25.52 12.23
N GLU A 391 0.21 -26.38 11.34
CA GLU A 391 0.91 -26.67 10.09
C GLU A 391 0.04 -26.14 8.95
N ILE A 392 0.62 -25.27 8.12
CA ILE A 392 -0.04 -24.77 6.92
C ILE A 392 0.62 -25.43 5.71
N GLN A 393 -0.17 -26.18 4.94
CA GLN A 393 0.31 -26.81 3.72
C GLN A 393 0.93 -25.75 2.79
N GLY A 394 2.17 -26.00 2.36
CA GLY A 394 2.93 -25.09 1.48
C GLY A 394 3.82 -24.05 2.18
N ILE A 395 3.53 -23.68 3.44
CA ILE A 395 4.39 -22.82 4.29
C ILE A 395 5.26 -23.66 5.21
N GLY A 396 4.68 -24.70 5.81
CA GLY A 396 5.30 -25.51 6.85
C GLY A 396 4.68 -25.28 8.24
N GLY A 397 5.35 -25.79 9.27
CA GLY A 397 4.93 -25.64 10.67
C GLY A 397 5.08 -24.21 11.17
N ILE A 398 3.97 -23.59 11.55
CA ILE A 398 3.91 -22.38 12.36
C ILE A 398 4.00 -22.79 13.83
N LEU A 399 5.06 -22.32 14.48
CA LEU A 399 5.31 -22.55 15.90
C LEU A 399 4.15 -22.00 16.74
N GLN A 400 3.87 -22.67 17.87
CA GLN A 400 2.88 -22.22 18.84
C GLN A 400 3.08 -20.74 19.21
N ARG A 401 4.34 -20.32 19.43
CA ARG A 401 4.72 -18.93 19.76
C ARG A 401 4.25 -17.92 18.71
N THR A 402 4.34 -18.27 17.42
CA THR A 402 3.88 -17.41 16.33
C THR A 402 2.36 -17.24 16.35
N MET A 403 1.62 -18.30 16.66
CA MET A 403 0.17 -18.22 16.86
C MET A 403 -0.20 -17.39 18.10
N THR A 404 0.59 -17.50 19.18
CA THR A 404 0.41 -16.67 20.38
C THR A 404 0.61 -15.19 20.07
N MET A 405 1.65 -14.84 19.30
CA MET A 405 1.86 -13.46 18.83
C MET A 405 0.73 -12.97 17.96
N PHE A 406 0.25 -13.80 17.04
CA PHE A 406 -0.85 -13.42 16.17
C PHE A 406 -2.08 -13.03 17.00
N GLY A 407 -2.48 -13.86 17.97
CA GLY A 407 -3.56 -13.53 18.91
C GLY A 407 -3.29 -12.24 19.70
N GLY A 408 -2.07 -12.07 20.21
CA GLY A 408 -1.64 -10.85 20.92
C GLY A 408 -1.71 -9.58 20.05
N VAL A 409 -1.29 -9.66 18.79
CA VAL A 409 -1.36 -8.55 17.83
C VAL A 409 -2.83 -8.23 17.53
N VAL A 410 -3.68 -9.21 17.29
CA VAL A 410 -5.12 -9.01 17.05
C VAL A 410 -5.78 -8.31 18.24
N ALA A 411 -5.54 -8.80 19.46
CA ALA A 411 -6.04 -8.18 20.68
C ALA A 411 -5.50 -6.76 20.87
N GLY A 412 -4.20 -6.55 20.61
CA GLY A 412 -3.55 -5.26 20.73
C GLY A 412 -4.09 -4.23 19.74
N LEU A 413 -4.35 -4.61 18.48
CA LEU A 413 -4.94 -3.74 17.47
C LEU A 413 -6.39 -3.36 17.83
N GLY A 414 -7.18 -4.32 18.34
CA GLY A 414 -8.53 -4.05 18.84
C GLY A 414 -8.53 -3.04 20.00
N LEU A 415 -7.67 -3.26 21.01
CA LEU A 415 -7.50 -2.36 22.15
C LEU A 415 -7.00 -0.98 21.73
N LEU A 416 -6.02 -0.92 20.81
CA LEU A 416 -5.48 0.33 20.30
C LEU A 416 -6.57 1.15 19.57
N SER A 417 -7.40 0.48 18.77
CA SER A 417 -8.53 1.11 18.08
C SER A 417 -9.60 1.63 19.06
N LEU A 418 -9.94 0.86 20.11
CA LEU A 418 -10.85 1.31 21.18
C LEU A 418 -10.29 2.50 21.96
N ALA A 419 -9.03 2.42 22.36
CA ALA A 419 -8.40 3.44 23.17
C ALA A 419 -8.24 4.73 22.37
N THR A 420 -7.86 4.66 21.09
CA THR A 420 -7.83 5.84 20.21
C THR A 420 -9.22 6.43 19.98
N TRP A 421 -10.27 5.60 19.88
CA TRP A 421 -11.66 6.06 19.77
C TRP A 421 -12.12 6.84 21.00
N THR A 422 -11.93 6.27 22.18
CA THR A 422 -12.34 6.88 23.47
C THR A 422 -11.54 8.13 23.78
N PHE A 423 -10.22 8.13 23.58
CA PHE A 423 -9.37 9.28 23.85
C PHE A 423 -9.60 10.44 22.91
N ARG A 424 -10.16 10.20 21.72
CA ARG A 424 -10.51 11.25 20.77
C ARG A 424 -11.63 12.15 21.28
N GLU A 425 -12.59 11.60 22.03
CA GLU A 425 -13.81 12.31 22.41
C GLU A 425 -13.71 13.05 23.73
N ASN A 426 -12.86 12.61 24.66
CA ASN A 426 -12.81 13.19 26.00
C ASN A 426 -11.87 14.42 26.05
N PRO A 427 -12.31 15.66 26.25
CA PRO A 427 -11.41 16.80 26.37
C PRO A 427 -10.68 16.90 27.74
N ALA A 428 -11.14 16.19 28.78
CA ALA A 428 -10.77 16.44 30.17
C ALA A 428 -9.45 15.82 30.66
N MET A 429 -8.93 14.77 30.03
CA MET A 429 -7.65 14.16 30.45
C MET A 429 -6.40 14.99 29.99
N PRO A 430 -5.33 15.12 30.80
CA PRO A 430 -4.11 15.87 30.45
C PRO A 430 -3.45 15.42 29.12
N ARG A 431 -2.76 16.36 28.45
CA ARG A 431 -2.33 16.26 27.04
C ARG A 431 -1.20 15.24 26.77
N LEU A 432 -0.18 15.13 27.64
CA LEU A 432 0.97 14.22 27.45
C LEU A 432 0.64 12.76 27.84
N LYS A 433 -0.01 12.57 28.99
CA LYS A 433 -0.28 11.23 29.57
C LYS A 433 -1.06 10.28 28.67
N ARG A 434 -1.86 10.79 27.72
CA ARG A 434 -2.72 9.96 26.86
C ARG A 434 -2.03 9.34 25.64
N ILE A 435 -1.14 10.07 25.00
CA ILE A 435 -0.37 9.53 23.85
C ILE A 435 0.73 8.63 24.40
N GLU A 436 1.38 9.04 25.49
CA GLU A 436 2.35 8.22 26.21
C GLU A 436 1.70 6.93 26.72
N PHE A 437 0.51 6.97 27.32
CA PHE A 437 -0.19 5.75 27.74
C PHE A 437 -0.58 4.84 26.56
N LEU A 438 -1.04 5.38 25.44
CA LEU A 438 -1.35 4.58 24.25
C LEU A 438 -0.12 3.94 23.63
N VAL A 439 0.97 4.70 23.52
CA VAL A 439 2.25 4.24 22.98
C VAL A 439 2.86 3.24 23.96
N LEU A 440 2.83 3.48 25.27
CA LEU A 440 3.30 2.55 26.31
C LEU A 440 2.42 1.31 26.41
N LEU A 441 1.11 1.40 26.22
CA LEU A 441 0.20 0.24 26.20
C LEU A 441 0.47 -0.60 24.94
N PHE A 442 0.59 0.05 23.78
CA PHE A 442 0.95 -0.64 22.54
C PHE A 442 2.34 -1.28 22.63
N TRP A 443 3.34 -0.54 23.10
CA TRP A 443 4.68 -1.07 23.33
C TRP A 443 4.68 -2.15 24.40
N ALA A 444 3.94 -2.01 25.51
CA ALA A 444 3.85 -3.05 26.54
C ALA A 444 3.19 -4.31 25.99
N LEU A 445 2.12 -4.20 25.20
CA LEU A 445 1.49 -5.35 24.54
C LEU A 445 2.45 -6.00 23.52
N MET A 446 3.15 -5.21 22.72
CA MET A 446 4.15 -5.70 21.75
C MET A 446 5.40 -6.28 22.45
N THR A 447 5.81 -5.74 23.59
CA THR A 447 6.97 -6.19 24.38
C THR A 447 6.61 -7.42 25.19
N ILE A 448 5.39 -7.55 25.72
CA ILE A 448 4.88 -8.79 26.33
C ILE A 448 4.79 -9.88 25.25
N ALA A 449 4.24 -9.56 24.07
CA ALA A 449 4.22 -10.48 22.94
C ALA A 449 5.65 -10.85 22.49
N GLY A 450 6.60 -9.91 22.57
CA GLY A 450 8.01 -10.10 22.21
C GLY A 450 8.91 -10.69 23.31
N LEU A 451 8.47 -10.73 24.57
CA LEU A 451 9.16 -11.41 25.69
C LEU A 451 8.67 -12.86 25.88
N LEU A 452 7.55 -13.20 25.25
CA LEU A 452 7.07 -14.58 25.09
C LEU A 452 7.68 -15.28 23.86
N LEU A 453 8.53 -14.58 23.09
CA LEU A 453 9.52 -15.15 22.15
C LEU A 453 10.62 -15.89 22.90
#